data_AF-A0A7V9HWD7-F1
#
_entry.id   AF-A0A7V9HWD7-F1
#
_cell.length_a   1.000
_cell.length_b   1.000
_cell.length_c   1.000
_cell.angle_alpha   90.00
_cell.angle_beta   90.00
_cell.angle_gamma   90.00
#
_symmetry.space_group_name_H-M   'P 1'
#
loop_
_entity.id
_entity.type
_entity.pdbx_description
1 polymer ?
#
loop_
_entity_poly.entity_id
_entity_poly.type
_entity_poly.pdbx_seq_one_letter_code
_entity_poly.pdbx_strand_id
1 'polypeptide(L)'
;MSEIQSGVSSVRKEIAIVAGPKDWCDTRESWLARVPRKVPTVSFRTVKALFYGEIDNPNHWAARDIRRAAELIEARKEASALAVQYQSIAGGMRVQDENFYRAEIDRLERIARIISAVDRT
;
A
#
# COMPACT_ATOMS: atom_id res chain seq x y z
N MET A 1 0.02 23.20 -20.84
CA MET A 1 -0.10 23.82 -19.51
C MET A 1 0.55 22.87 -18.53
N SER A 2 1.78 23.17 -18.15
CA SER A 2 2.62 22.33 -17.29
C SER A 2 2.31 22.66 -15.85
N GLU A 3 1.65 21.77 -15.13
CA GLU A 3 1.50 21.91 -13.67
C GLU A 3 2.86 21.64 -13.02
N ILE A 4 3.40 22.72 -12.46
CA ILE A 4 4.59 22.73 -11.64
C ILE A 4 4.32 21.82 -10.45
N GLN A 5 5.08 20.72 -10.39
CA GLN A 5 5.32 19.92 -9.19
C GLN A 5 5.93 20.83 -8.11
N SER A 6 5.08 21.50 -7.33
CA SER A 6 5.50 22.06 -6.04
C SER A 6 5.39 20.95 -5.00
N GLY A 7 6.41 20.81 -4.16
CA GLY A 7 6.58 19.77 -3.15
C GLY A 7 5.57 19.75 -1.99
N VAL A 8 4.30 19.99 -2.28
CA VAL A 8 3.17 19.65 -1.40
C VAL A 8 2.76 18.24 -1.81
N SER A 9 3.15 17.21 -1.05
CA SER A 9 2.55 15.89 -1.23
C SER A 9 1.06 16.06 -0.96
N SER A 10 0.27 16.24 -2.01
CA SER A 10 -1.17 16.38 -1.86
C SER A 10 -1.65 15.08 -1.25
N VAL A 11 -2.16 15.14 -0.01
CA VAL A 11 -2.69 14.02 0.79
C VAL A 11 -3.70 13.18 -0.01
N ARG A 12 -4.20 13.69 -1.14
CA ARG A 12 -4.96 12.97 -2.16
C ARG A 12 -4.31 11.66 -2.60
N LYS A 13 -2.99 11.60 -2.79
CA LYS A 13 -2.31 10.35 -3.22
C LYS A 13 -2.41 9.30 -2.11
N GLU A 14 -2.10 9.70 -0.89
CA GLU A 14 -2.16 8.87 0.31
C GLU A 14 -3.60 8.42 0.59
N ILE A 15 -4.58 9.33 0.44
CA ILE A 15 -6.01 9.01 0.48
C ILE A 15 -6.36 7.96 -0.57
N ALA A 16 -5.83 8.06 -1.79
CA ALA A 16 -6.11 7.08 -2.83
C ALA A 16 -5.54 5.70 -2.51
N ILE A 17 -4.32 5.64 -1.99
CA ILE A 17 -3.68 4.40 -1.53
C ILE A 17 -4.52 3.76 -0.43
N VAL A 18 -4.92 4.54 0.57
CA VAL A 18 -5.71 4.06 1.71
C VAL A 18 -7.12 3.65 1.26
N ALA A 19 -7.84 4.48 0.50
CA ALA A 19 -9.18 4.17 0.02
C ALA A 19 -9.20 2.92 -0.89
N GLY A 20 -8.11 2.69 -1.63
CA GLY A 20 -8.00 1.60 -2.60
C GLY A 20 -8.59 2.00 -3.96
N PRO A 21 -8.68 1.04 -4.91
CA PRO A 21 -9.24 1.31 -6.23
C PRO A 21 -10.69 1.78 -6.11
N LYS A 22 -11.09 2.65 -7.04
CA LYS A 22 -12.45 3.13 -7.17
C LYS A 22 -13.23 2.22 -8.12
N ASP A 23 -14.35 1.71 -7.66
CA ASP A 23 -15.22 0.84 -8.45
C ASP A 23 -16.20 1.64 -9.32
N TRP A 24 -16.78 1.01 -10.35
CA TRP A 24 -17.76 1.66 -11.24
C TRP A 24 -18.95 2.26 -10.47
N CYS A 25 -19.42 1.58 -9.43
CA CYS A 25 -20.54 2.01 -8.61
C CYS A 25 -20.15 3.01 -7.49
N ASP A 26 -18.87 3.37 -7.36
CA ASP A 26 -18.44 4.32 -6.33
C ASP A 26 -18.70 5.76 -6.75
N THR A 27 -19.39 6.51 -5.89
CA THR A 27 -19.29 7.97 -5.90
C THR A 27 -17.96 8.39 -5.26
N ARG A 28 -17.54 9.63 -5.47
CA ARG A 28 -16.34 10.14 -4.78
C ARG A 28 -16.52 10.11 -3.26
N GLU A 29 -17.73 10.39 -2.78
CA GLU A 29 -18.03 10.38 -1.34
C GLU A 29 -18.03 8.97 -0.76
N SER A 30 -18.62 7.98 -1.43
CA SER A 30 -18.57 6.59 -0.98
C SER A 30 -17.13 6.05 -0.97
N TRP A 31 -16.31 6.46 -1.94
CA TRP A 31 -14.90 6.11 -2.01
C TRP A 31 -14.09 6.75 -0.88
N LEU A 32 -14.26 8.05 -0.61
CA LEU A 32 -13.59 8.74 0.51
C LEU A 32 -14.03 8.19 1.88
N ALA A 33 -15.27 7.71 2.01
CA ALA A 33 -15.77 7.09 3.23
C ALA A 33 -15.08 5.75 3.57
N ARG A 34 -14.27 5.18 2.67
CA ARG A 34 -13.44 4.00 2.94
C ARG A 34 -12.23 4.34 3.83
N VAL A 35 -11.74 5.58 3.82
CA VAL A 35 -10.54 5.98 4.57
C VAL A 35 -10.73 5.89 6.09
N PRO A 36 -11.80 6.43 6.71
CA PRO A 36 -12.03 6.31 8.15
C PRO A 36 -12.18 4.87 8.65
N ARG A 37 -12.57 3.93 7.77
CA ARG A 37 -12.65 2.50 8.11
C ARG A 37 -11.28 1.86 8.31
N LYS A 38 -10.23 2.43 7.70
CA LYS A 38 -8.84 1.97 7.78
C LYS A 38 -8.00 2.83 8.71
N VAL A 39 -8.37 4.09 8.86
CA VAL A 39 -7.71 5.07 9.73
C VAL A 39 -8.76 5.64 10.68
N PRO A 40 -9.04 4.95 11.80
CA PRO A 40 -10.15 5.31 12.70
C PRO A 40 -9.96 6.64 13.42
N THR A 41 -8.74 7.19 13.41
CA THR A 41 -8.43 8.50 13.99
C THR A 41 -8.99 9.66 13.17
N VAL A 42 -9.27 9.48 11.88
CA VAL A 42 -9.76 10.55 10.99
C VAL A 42 -11.25 10.42 10.68
N SER A 43 -11.98 11.52 10.76
CA SER A 43 -13.40 11.55 10.38
C SER A 43 -13.58 11.70 8.86
N PHE A 44 -14.73 11.27 8.34
CA PHE A 44 -15.06 11.48 6.92
C PHE A 44 -15.03 12.96 6.51
N ARG A 45 -15.49 13.86 7.40
CA ARG A 45 -15.42 15.31 7.18
C ARG A 45 -13.98 15.78 7.03
N THR A 46 -13.09 15.31 7.89
CA THR A 46 -11.66 15.64 7.85
C THR A 46 -11.00 15.12 6.57
N VAL A 47 -11.36 13.91 6.13
CA VAL A 47 -10.89 13.35 4.85
C VAL A 47 -11.36 14.19 3.67
N LYS A 48 -12.63 14.63 3.63
CA LYS A 48 -13.13 15.55 2.60
C LYS A 48 -12.36 16.88 2.61
N ALA A 49 -12.16 17.46 3.79
CA ALA A 49 -11.45 18.73 3.94
C ALA A 49 -10.00 18.63 3.42
N LEU A 50 -9.28 17.56 3.76
CA LEU A 50 -7.94 17.29 3.23
C LEU A 50 -7.96 17.04 1.71
N PHE A 51 -8.94 16.28 1.22
CA PHE A 51 -9.04 15.95 -0.20
C PHE A 51 -9.35 17.18 -1.05
N TYR A 52 -10.28 18.03 -0.63
CA TYR A 52 -10.64 19.24 -1.36
C TYR A 52 -9.71 20.42 -1.08
N GLY A 53 -8.73 20.26 -0.17
CA GLY A 53 -7.73 21.28 0.13
C GLY A 53 -8.21 22.37 1.10
N GLU A 54 -9.32 22.13 1.81
CA GLU A 54 -9.76 22.99 2.93
C GLU A 54 -8.80 22.90 4.13
N ILE A 55 -8.10 21.77 4.26
CA ILE A 55 -6.95 21.61 5.15
C ILE A 55 -5.72 21.39 4.24
N ASP A 56 -4.80 22.34 4.25
CA ASP A 56 -3.61 22.38 3.40
C ASP A 56 -2.30 22.18 4.17
N ASN A 57 -2.31 22.29 5.49
CA ASN A 57 -1.14 22.07 6.33
C ASN A 57 -0.67 20.61 6.27
N PRO A 58 0.52 20.32 5.72
CA PRO A 58 1.04 18.96 5.58
C PRO A 58 1.37 18.30 6.92
N ASN A 59 1.54 19.10 7.99
CA ASN A 59 1.81 18.63 9.34
C ASN A 59 0.53 18.47 10.18
N HIS A 60 -0.65 18.69 9.58
CA HIS A 60 -1.91 18.39 10.23
C HIS A 60 -1.97 16.92 10.65
N TRP A 61 -2.39 16.65 11.88
CA TRP A 61 -2.37 15.30 12.47
C TRP A 61 -3.06 14.25 11.58
N ALA A 62 -4.20 14.61 10.98
CA ALA A 62 -4.93 13.72 10.10
C ALA A 62 -4.18 13.41 8.78
N ALA A 63 -3.42 14.37 8.25
CA ALA A 63 -2.57 14.14 7.08
C ALA A 63 -1.44 13.16 7.42
N ARG A 64 -0.83 13.31 8.59
CA ARG A 64 0.22 12.40 9.09
C ARG A 64 -0.28 10.98 9.28
N ASP A 65 -1.47 10.81 9.86
CA ASP A 65 -2.05 9.49 10.08
C ASP A 65 -2.42 8.79 8.77
N ILE A 66 -3.01 9.51 7.81
CA ILE A 66 -3.29 8.98 6.48
C ILE A 66 -2.00 8.60 5.75
N ARG A 67 -0.95 9.43 5.83
CA ARG A 67 0.35 9.12 5.23
C ARG A 67 0.97 7.86 5.83
N ARG A 68 1.00 7.75 7.16
CA ARG A 68 1.50 6.53 7.84
C ARG A 68 0.73 5.29 7.41
N ALA A 69 -0.60 5.38 7.30
CA ALA A 69 -1.41 4.27 6.84
C ALA A 69 -1.13 3.91 5.36
N ALA A 70 -0.93 4.91 4.50
CA ALA A 70 -0.56 4.71 3.11
C ALA A 70 0.80 4.00 2.98
N GLU A 71 1.80 4.45 3.73
CA GLU A 71 3.14 3.85 3.79
C GLU A 71 3.08 2.37 4.21
N LEU A 72 2.27 2.05 5.24
CA LEU A 72 2.08 0.65 5.66
C LEU A 72 1.43 -0.20 4.57
N ILE A 73 0.45 0.34 3.84
CA ILE A 73 -0.22 -0.37 2.74
C ILE A 73 0.74 -0.59 1.56
N GLU A 74 1.57 0.40 1.21
CA GLU A 74 2.57 0.26 0.15
C GLU A 74 3.65 -0.75 0.54
N ALA A 75 4.21 -0.65 1.75
CA ALA A 75 5.20 -1.60 2.25
C ALA A 75 4.67 -3.05 2.23
N ARG A 76 3.41 -3.24 2.61
CA ARG A 76 2.69 -4.53 2.51
C ARG A 76 2.60 -5.04 1.07
N LYS A 77 2.23 -4.17 0.13
CA LYS A 77 2.17 -4.53 -1.30
C LYS A 77 3.55 -4.93 -1.84
N GLU A 78 4.58 -4.16 -1.52
CA GLU A 78 5.96 -4.46 -1.94
C GLU A 78 6.46 -5.78 -1.35
N ALA A 79 6.23 -6.02 -0.05
CA ALA A 79 6.58 -7.28 0.62
C ALA A 79 5.88 -8.48 -0.05
N SER A 80 4.59 -8.35 -0.36
CA SER A 80 3.84 -9.41 -1.05
C SER A 80 4.37 -9.66 -2.47
N ALA A 81 4.70 -8.60 -3.22
CA ALA A 81 5.25 -8.72 -4.56
C ALA A 81 6.63 -9.42 -4.55
N LEU A 82 7.49 -9.08 -3.59
CA LEU A 82 8.78 -9.74 -3.39
C LEU A 82 8.63 -11.22 -3.02
N ALA A 83 7.68 -11.54 -2.15
CA ALA A 83 7.39 -12.94 -1.79
C ALA A 83 6.95 -13.76 -3.02
N VAL A 84 6.10 -13.21 -3.88
CA VAL A 84 5.68 -13.84 -5.14
C VAL A 84 6.86 -14.02 -6.10
N GLN A 85 7.76 -13.04 -6.22
CA GLN A 85 8.96 -13.16 -7.04
C GLN A 85 9.87 -14.30 -6.57
N TYR A 86 10.14 -14.41 -5.27
CA TYR A 86 10.94 -15.50 -4.72
C TYR A 86 10.31 -16.88 -4.95
N GLN A 87 8.99 -16.98 -4.80
CA GLN A 87 8.27 -18.22 -5.12
C GLN A 87 8.37 -18.58 -6.62
N SER A 88 8.28 -17.59 -7.50
CA SER A 88 8.43 -17.81 -8.94
C SER A 88 9.84 -18.30 -9.31
N ILE A 89 10.88 -17.73 -8.72
CA ILE A 89 12.27 -18.16 -8.93
C ILE A 89 12.47 -19.60 -8.43
N ALA A 90 12.01 -19.91 -7.21
CA ALA A 90 12.08 -21.26 -6.65
C ALA A 90 11.32 -22.28 -7.53
N GLY A 91 10.14 -21.89 -8.05
CA GLY A 91 9.38 -22.70 -9.01
C GLY A 91 10.14 -22.96 -10.30
N GLY A 92 10.83 -21.96 -10.86
CA GLY A 92 11.69 -22.13 -12.03
C GLY A 92 12.85 -23.09 -11.78
N MET A 93 13.52 -22.98 -10.63
CA MET A 93 14.61 -23.89 -10.24
C MET A 93 14.13 -25.33 -10.07
N ARG A 94 12.93 -25.54 -9.51
CA ARG A 94 12.31 -26.86 -9.37
C ARG A 94 12.07 -27.52 -10.73
N VAL A 95 11.64 -26.75 -11.73
CA VAL A 95 11.41 -27.24 -13.10
C VAL A 95 12.73 -27.61 -13.80
N GLN A 96 13.82 -26.88 -13.53
CA GLN A 96 15.12 -27.14 -14.14
C GLN A 96 15.78 -28.41 -13.57
N ASP A 97 16.02 -28.43 -12.25
CA ASP A 97 16.57 -29.59 -11.55
C ASP A 97 16.39 -29.42 -10.03
N GLU A 98 15.31 -29.97 -9.50
CA GLU A 98 14.98 -29.87 -8.08
C GLU A 98 16.06 -30.46 -7.16
N ASN A 99 16.71 -31.55 -7.56
CA ASN A 99 17.70 -32.21 -6.71
C ASN A 99 18.98 -31.40 -6.62
N PHE A 100 19.40 -30.79 -7.74
CA PHE A 100 20.56 -29.92 -7.77
C PHE A 100 20.32 -28.62 -6.99
N TYR A 101 19.14 -28.00 -7.13
CA TYR A 101 18.84 -26.69 -6.53
C TYR A 101 18.13 -26.75 -5.17
N ARG A 102 17.95 -27.93 -4.57
CA ARG A 102 17.13 -28.13 -3.36
C ARG A 102 17.43 -27.14 -2.23
N ALA A 103 18.71 -26.90 -1.94
CA ALA A 103 19.11 -25.98 -0.88
C ALA A 103 18.71 -24.52 -1.16
N GLU A 104 18.78 -24.08 -2.42
CA GLU A 104 18.43 -22.71 -2.81
C GLU A 104 16.91 -22.53 -2.88
N ILE A 105 16.18 -23.55 -3.35
CA ILE A 105 14.71 -23.61 -3.31
C ILE A 105 14.23 -23.44 -1.86
N ASP A 106 14.75 -24.25 -0.93
CA ASP A 106 14.38 -24.20 0.49
C ASP A 106 14.67 -22.82 1.11
N ARG A 107 15.77 -22.19 0.70
CA ARG A 107 16.14 -20.85 1.16
C ARG A 107 15.17 -19.79 0.66
N LEU A 108 14.88 -19.77 -0.64
CA LEU A 108 13.99 -18.79 -1.26
C LEU A 108 12.55 -18.92 -0.73
N GLU A 109 12.06 -20.15 -0.56
CA GLU A 109 10.74 -20.39 0.03
C GLU A 109 10.68 -19.97 1.50
N ARG A 110 11.76 -20.17 2.27
CA ARG A 110 11.84 -19.68 3.66
C ARG A 110 11.81 -18.16 3.71
N ILE A 111 12.55 -17.47 2.85
CA ILE A 111 12.56 -16.00 2.77
C ILE A 111 11.17 -15.48 2.39
N ALA A 112 10.54 -16.05 1.36
CA ALA A 112 9.19 -15.68 0.94
C ALA A 112 8.18 -15.85 2.09
N ARG A 113 8.30 -16.93 2.88
CA ARG A 113 7.45 -17.17 4.04
C ARG A 113 7.66 -16.14 5.15
N ILE A 114 8.91 -15.77 5.45
CA ILE A 114 9.23 -14.76 6.47
C ILE A 114 8.65 -13.41 6.07
N ILE A 115 8.89 -12.97 4.83
CA ILE A 115 8.39 -11.69 4.32
C ILE A 115 6.86 -11.66 4.31
N SER A 116 6.21 -12.76 3.90
CA SER A 116 4.74 -12.87 3.92
C SER A 116 4.16 -13.03 5.33
N ALA A 117 4.92 -13.52 6.31
CA ALA A 117 4.45 -13.64 7.69
C ALA A 117 4.41 -12.27 8.38
N VAL A 118 5.39 -11.41 8.12
CA VAL A 118 5.41 -10.00 8.57
C VAL A 118 4.19 -9.24 8.03
N ASP A 119 3.63 -9.67 6.90
CA ASP A 119 2.40 -9.08 6.33
C ASP A 119 1.10 -9.43 7.09
N ARG A 120 1.07 -10.55 7.82
CA ARG A 120 -0.15 -11.06 8.47
C ARG A 120 -0.41 -10.45 9.85
N THR A 121 0.61 -9.83 10.45
CA THR A 121 0.57 -9.17 11.76
C THR A 121 0.35 -7.68 11.61
#